data_AF-A0A3C0VS74-F1
#
_entry.id   AF-A0A3C0VS74-F1
#
_cell.length_a   1.000
_cell.length_b   1.000
_cell.length_c   1.000
_cell.angle_alpha   90.00
_cell.angle_beta   90.00
_cell.angle_gamma   90.00
#
_symmetry.space_group_name_H-M   'P 1'
#
loop_
_entity.id
_entity.type
_entity.pdbx_description
1 polymer ?
#
loop_
_entity_poly.entity_id
_entity_poly.type
_entity_poly.pdbx_seq_one_letter_code
_entity_poly.pdbx_strand_id
1 'polypeptide(L)'
;MIVTASWKIFIAILIAFVGGYFAKCLERYCDNDDYVFRGDVNNMGTSVRTELSKNNKFYIPKWRRLELKYYCMQISDLFNQYEDCVYICKRYAEETKVDPTNKRWSSVEEAAEMRDILSHRINPFAYAANDIARLYGEEVASMVQCGVQNNVNYDILVARTGITSCSKRKYYKAYHQFFYILDKYRN
;
A
#
# COMPACT_ATOMS: atom_id res chain seq x y z
N MET A 1 18.68 -10.64 -27.92
CA MET A 1 17.82 -11.16 -26.83
C MET A 1 18.10 -10.38 -25.54
N ILE A 2 17.62 -9.14 -25.38
CA ILE A 2 17.93 -8.28 -24.21
C ILE A 2 16.66 -7.58 -23.69
N VAL A 3 15.60 -8.34 -23.38
CA VAL A 3 14.34 -7.73 -22.90
C VAL A 3 13.87 -8.25 -21.53
N THR A 4 14.51 -9.27 -20.95
CA THR A 4 14.02 -9.87 -19.69
C THR A 4 14.68 -9.32 -18.41
N ALA A 5 15.74 -8.51 -18.52
CA ALA A 5 16.46 -7.95 -17.37
C ALA A 5 15.89 -6.61 -16.86
N SER A 6 15.22 -5.83 -17.72
CA SER A 6 14.80 -4.46 -17.39
C SER A 6 13.61 -4.39 -16.43
N TRP A 7 12.72 -5.39 -16.41
CA TRP A 7 11.53 -5.34 -15.56
C TRP A 7 11.80 -5.73 -14.11
N LYS A 8 12.77 -6.62 -13.86
CA LYS A 8 13.23 -6.95 -12.50
C LYS A 8 13.95 -5.77 -11.83
N ILE A 9 14.71 -5.00 -12.61
CA ILE A 9 15.35 -3.76 -12.15
C ILE A 9 14.28 -2.69 -11.88
N PHE A 10 13.27 -2.57 -12.75
CA PHE A 10 12.15 -1.66 -12.51
C PHE A 10 11.34 -2.03 -11.26
N ILE A 11 11.06 -3.32 -11.03
CA ILE A 11 10.36 -3.80 -9.83
C ILE A 11 11.23 -3.62 -8.59
N ALA A 12 12.54 -3.86 -8.64
CA ALA A 12 13.45 -3.63 -7.52
C ALA A 12 13.60 -2.13 -7.19
N ILE A 13 13.65 -1.26 -8.20
CA ILE A 13 13.62 0.20 -8.02
C ILE A 13 12.26 0.63 -7.50
N LEU A 14 11.15 0.04 -7.96
CA LEU A 14 9.80 0.31 -7.48
C LEU A 14 9.60 -0.18 -6.05
N ILE A 15 10.18 -1.30 -5.64
CA ILE A 15 10.19 -1.83 -4.26
C ILE A 15 11.15 -1.03 -3.38
N ALA A 16 12.27 -0.50 -3.90
CA ALA A 16 13.16 0.39 -3.15
C ALA A 16 12.57 1.81 -3.01
N PHE A 17 11.84 2.30 -4.02
CA PHE A 17 11.10 3.55 -3.95
C PHE A 17 9.88 3.39 -3.04
N VAL A 18 9.01 2.41 -3.30
CA VAL A 18 7.84 2.11 -2.47
C VAL A 18 8.27 1.72 -1.08
N GLY A 19 9.29 0.88 -0.89
CA GLY A 19 9.87 0.54 0.40
C GLY A 19 10.52 1.74 1.09
N GLY A 20 11.13 2.67 0.35
CA GLY A 20 11.60 3.95 0.89
C GLY A 20 10.47 4.91 1.29
N TYR A 21 9.33 4.91 0.57
CA TYR A 21 8.14 5.69 0.93
C TYR A 21 7.32 5.02 2.04
N PHE A 22 7.28 3.69 2.07
CA PHE A 22 6.65 2.87 3.10
C PHE A 22 7.46 3.02 4.38
N ALA A 23 8.80 2.91 4.31
CA ALA A 23 9.71 3.14 5.43
C ALA A 23 9.68 4.60 5.91
N LYS A 24 9.62 5.61 5.03
CA LYS A 24 9.46 7.01 5.47
C LYS A 24 8.08 7.32 6.06
N CYS A 25 7.00 6.72 5.56
CA CYS A 25 5.68 6.81 6.19
C CYS A 25 5.72 6.07 7.54
N LEU A 26 6.28 4.85 7.62
CA LEU A 26 6.41 4.06 8.85
C LEU A 26 7.32 4.74 9.88
N GLU A 27 8.54 5.17 9.55
CA GLU A 27 9.45 5.86 10.49
C GLU A 27 8.76 7.09 11.09
N ARG A 28 8.09 7.93 10.28
CA ARG A 28 7.31 9.06 10.81
C ARG A 28 6.05 8.67 11.57
N TYR A 29 5.47 7.49 11.34
CA TYR A 29 4.28 7.00 12.04
C TYR A 29 4.62 6.25 13.33
N CYS A 30 5.75 5.54 13.38
CA CYS A 30 6.22 4.65 14.44
C CYS A 30 7.00 5.38 15.54
N ASP A 31 7.50 6.60 15.30
CA ASP A 31 8.16 7.40 16.35
C ASP A 31 7.20 7.91 17.45
N ASN A 32 5.89 7.60 17.39
CA ASN A 32 4.89 7.98 18.40
C ASN A 32 4.04 6.77 18.85
N ASP A 33 4.70 5.69 19.25
CA ASP A 33 4.09 4.42 19.69
C ASP A 33 3.41 4.46 21.09
N ASP A 34 2.83 5.60 21.51
CA ASP A 34 2.15 5.72 22.80
C ASP A 34 0.61 5.86 22.74
N TYR A 35 -0.01 5.89 21.54
CA TYR A 35 -1.48 5.97 21.45
C TYR A 35 -2.05 5.10 20.32
N VAL A 36 -2.18 3.80 20.60
CA VAL A 36 -3.00 2.85 19.83
C VAL A 36 -4.49 3.22 20.00
N PHE A 37 -4.96 4.23 19.27
CA PHE A 37 -6.39 4.39 19.03
C PHE A 37 -6.81 3.36 17.98
N ARG A 38 -7.23 2.18 18.46
CA ARG A 38 -8.20 1.36 17.72
C ARG A 38 -9.37 2.28 17.39
N GLY A 39 -9.54 2.62 16.12
CA GLY A 39 -10.64 3.46 15.67
C GLY A 39 -11.95 2.92 16.24
N ASP A 40 -12.66 3.79 16.97
CA ASP A 40 -13.92 3.49 17.62
C ASP A 40 -14.85 2.73 16.68
N VAL A 41 -15.16 1.50 17.05
CA VAL A 41 -16.20 0.67 16.42
C VAL A 41 -17.60 1.26 16.65
N ASN A 42 -17.70 2.34 17.42
CA ASN A 42 -18.94 2.95 17.90
C ASN A 42 -19.37 4.24 17.18
N ASN A 43 -18.76 4.57 16.03
CA ASN A 43 -19.24 5.69 15.20
C ASN A 43 -19.91 5.22 13.91
N MET A 44 -20.97 4.40 14.05
CA MET A 44 -21.93 4.10 12.97
C MET A 44 -22.79 5.32 12.57
N GLY A 45 -22.49 6.52 13.09
CA GLY A 45 -23.37 7.70 13.05
C GLY A 45 -22.76 9.01 12.58
N THR A 46 -21.56 9.05 11.96
CA THR A 46 -21.10 10.28 11.28
C THR A 46 -21.21 10.15 9.77
N SER A 47 -21.99 11.04 9.18
CA SER A 47 -22.25 11.19 7.74
C SER A 47 -20.96 11.55 6.98
N VAL A 48 -20.01 10.63 6.88
CA VAL A 48 -18.92 10.76 5.92
C VAL A 48 -19.59 10.64 4.56
N ARG A 49 -19.76 11.77 3.87
CA ARG A 49 -20.33 11.88 2.52
C ARG A 49 -19.58 10.94 1.58
N THR A 50 -20.00 9.68 1.56
CA THR A 50 -19.23 8.58 0.95
C THR A 50 -19.38 8.60 -0.56
N GLU A 51 -20.36 9.35 -1.06
CA GLU A 51 -20.75 9.38 -2.46
C GLU A 51 -20.28 10.70 -3.08
N LEU A 52 -19.32 10.58 -3.99
CA LEU A 52 -19.09 11.63 -4.97
C LEU A 52 -20.32 11.69 -5.89
N SER A 53 -20.61 12.89 -6.41
CA SER A 53 -21.59 13.01 -7.49
C SER A 53 -21.22 12.07 -8.64
N LYS A 54 -22.23 11.45 -9.26
CA LYS A 54 -22.06 10.61 -10.46
C LYS A 54 -21.37 11.36 -11.61
N ASN A 55 -21.48 12.70 -11.61
CA ASN A 55 -20.87 13.57 -12.62
C ASN A 55 -19.38 13.85 -12.34
N ASN A 56 -18.82 13.38 -11.22
CA ASN A 56 -17.42 13.56 -10.92
C ASN A 56 -16.57 12.62 -11.80
N LYS A 57 -15.50 13.15 -12.41
CA LYS A 57 -14.53 12.38 -13.20
C LYS A 57 -13.95 11.16 -12.46
N PHE A 58 -13.86 11.22 -11.13
CA PHE A 58 -13.32 10.15 -10.27
C PHE A 58 -14.44 9.37 -9.53
N TYR A 59 -15.63 9.34 -10.11
CA TYR A 59 -16.76 8.60 -9.54
C TYR A 59 -16.48 7.10 -9.54
N ILE A 60 -16.77 6.46 -8.41
CA ILE A 60 -16.73 5.01 -8.21
C ILE A 60 -17.96 4.66 -7.38
N PRO A 61 -18.66 3.55 -7.66
CA PRO A 61 -19.77 3.08 -6.84
C PRO A 61 -19.37 2.92 -5.37
N LYS A 62 -20.30 3.18 -4.44
CA LYS A 62 -20.05 3.10 -2.99
C LYS A 62 -19.48 1.74 -2.57
N TRP A 63 -20.09 0.65 -3.03
CA TRP A 63 -19.66 -0.71 -2.72
C TRP A 63 -18.23 -0.99 -3.18
N ARG A 64 -17.91 -0.59 -4.42
CA ARG A 64 -16.56 -0.74 -4.97
C ARG A 64 -15.54 0.09 -4.19
N ARG A 65 -15.89 1.31 -3.78
CA ARG A 65 -15.02 2.14 -2.94
C ARG A 65 -14.75 1.50 -1.57
N LEU A 66 -15.76 0.89 -0.95
CA LEU A 66 -15.58 0.17 0.31
C LEU A 66 -14.68 -1.05 0.14
N GLU A 67 -14.87 -1.83 -0.92
CA GLU A 67 -13.99 -2.96 -1.25
C GLU A 67 -12.53 -2.51 -1.38
N LEU A 68 -12.27 -1.47 -2.19
CA LEU A 68 -10.92 -0.95 -2.39
C LEU A 68 -10.32 -0.40 -1.09
N LYS A 69 -11.13 0.20 -0.23
CA LYS A 69 -10.70 0.67 1.08
C LYS A 69 -10.25 -0.48 1.98
N TYR A 70 -11.04 -1.54 2.09
CA TYR A 70 -10.65 -2.74 2.84
C TYR A 70 -9.41 -3.39 2.27
N TYR A 71 -9.29 -3.44 0.94
CA TYR A 71 -8.09 -3.91 0.29
C TYR A 71 -6.85 -3.08 0.67
N CYS A 72 -6.93 -1.74 0.68
CA CYS A 72 -5.81 -0.89 1.10
C CYS A 72 -5.39 -1.16 2.55
N MET A 73 -6.34 -1.45 3.44
CA MET A 73 -6.04 -1.79 4.84
C MET A 73 -5.32 -3.14 4.97
N GLN A 74 -5.55 -4.08 4.05
CA GLN A 74 -4.89 -5.39 4.04
C GLN A 74 -3.47 -5.36 3.46
N ILE A 75 -3.06 -4.25 2.81
CA ILE A 75 -1.77 -4.18 2.11
C ILE A 75 -0.59 -4.36 3.05
N SER A 76 -0.66 -3.90 4.30
CA SER A 76 0.39 -4.10 5.29
C SER A 76 0.68 -5.58 5.52
N ASP A 77 -0.37 -6.37 5.70
CA ASP A 77 -0.25 -7.80 5.99
C ASP A 77 0.26 -8.57 4.78
N LEU A 78 -0.18 -8.17 3.58
CA LEU A 78 0.32 -8.74 2.32
C LEU A 78 1.80 -8.43 2.10
N PHE A 79 2.24 -7.23 2.47
CA PHE A 79 3.64 -6.85 2.36
C PHE A 79 4.52 -7.65 3.33
N ASN A 80 4.07 -7.84 4.57
CA ASN A 80 4.77 -8.70 5.54
C ASN A 80 4.90 -10.13 5.02
N GLN A 81 3.82 -10.71 4.49
CA GLN A 81 3.86 -12.05 3.87
C GLN A 81 4.82 -12.11 2.67
N TYR A 82 4.88 -11.03 1.88
CA TYR A 82 5.80 -10.94 0.75
C TYR A 82 7.25 -10.92 1.21
N GLU A 83 7.58 -10.12 2.24
CA GLU A 83 8.92 -10.07 2.83
C GLU A 83 9.32 -11.41 3.46
N ASP A 84 8.41 -12.11 4.13
CA ASP A 84 8.65 -13.46 4.64
C ASP A 84 9.03 -14.42 3.50
N CYS A 85 8.33 -14.38 2.37
CA CYS A 85 8.67 -15.18 1.19
C CYS A 85 10.06 -14.83 0.63
N VAL A 86 10.41 -13.54 0.59
CA VAL A 86 11.74 -13.07 0.16
C VAL A 86 12.81 -13.57 1.12
N TYR A 87 12.58 -13.50 2.43
CA TYR A 87 13.50 -13.98 3.46
C TYR A 87 13.75 -15.49 3.32
N ILE A 88 12.69 -16.29 3.14
CA ILE A 88 12.80 -17.72 2.91
C ILE A 88 13.69 -18.01 1.69
N CYS A 89 13.41 -17.39 0.54
CA CYS A 89 14.20 -17.57 -0.68
C CYS A 89 15.68 -17.19 -0.49
N LYS A 90 15.98 -16.11 0.23
CA LYS A 90 17.35 -15.68 0.54
C LYS A 90 18.07 -16.69 1.42
N ARG A 91 17.43 -17.11 2.52
CA ARG A 91 17.98 -18.08 3.46
C ARG A 91 18.36 -19.38 2.74
N TYR A 92 17.50 -19.90 1.87
CA TYR A 92 17.77 -21.09 1.08
C TYR A 92 18.91 -20.91 0.05
N ALA A 93 19.13 -19.69 -0.45
CA ALA A 93 20.25 -19.41 -1.35
C ALA A 93 21.60 -19.38 -0.61
N GLU A 94 21.60 -19.01 0.67
CA GLU A 94 22.79 -18.92 1.54
C GLU A 94 23.12 -20.27 2.23
N GLU A 95 22.10 -21.05 2.60
CA GLU A 95 22.26 -22.37 3.22
C GLU A 95 22.53 -23.46 2.16
N THR A 96 23.79 -23.83 1.97
CA THR A 96 24.23 -24.90 1.03
C THR A 96 23.81 -26.32 1.42
N LYS A 97 23.14 -26.52 2.58
CA LYS A 97 22.73 -27.83 3.08
C LYS A 97 21.35 -27.74 3.73
N VAL A 98 20.32 -27.94 2.94
CA VAL A 98 18.96 -28.13 3.46
C VAL A 98 18.84 -29.57 3.92
N ASP A 99 18.54 -29.77 5.19
CA ASP A 99 18.18 -31.08 5.73
C ASP A 99 16.89 -31.56 5.02
N PRO A 100 16.91 -32.71 4.30
CA PRO A 100 15.75 -33.20 3.54
C PRO A 100 14.55 -33.56 4.42
N THR A 101 14.73 -33.57 5.74
CA THR A 101 13.75 -34.06 6.73
C THR A 101 12.91 -32.94 7.35
N ASN A 102 13.31 -31.67 7.25
CA ASN A 102 12.61 -30.56 7.91
C ASN A 102 11.49 -29.96 7.03
N LYS A 103 10.44 -30.75 6.80
CA LYS A 103 9.25 -30.47 5.98
C LYS A 103 8.32 -29.36 6.51
N ARG A 104 8.78 -28.41 7.32
CA ARG A 104 7.87 -27.44 7.97
C ARG A 104 7.64 -26.16 7.16
N TRP A 105 8.47 -25.89 6.15
CA TRP A 105 8.31 -24.73 5.28
C TRP A 105 8.56 -25.17 3.84
N SER A 106 7.46 -25.17 3.09
CA SER A 106 7.31 -25.07 1.65
C SER A 106 8.61 -24.92 0.84
N SER A 107 8.76 -25.70 -0.23
CA SER A 107 9.92 -25.61 -1.12
C SER A 107 10.18 -24.16 -1.56
N VAL A 108 11.43 -23.83 -1.93
CA VAL A 108 11.75 -22.52 -2.53
C VAL A 108 10.81 -22.21 -3.71
N GLU A 109 10.33 -23.23 -4.40
CA GLU A 109 9.35 -23.14 -5.48
C GLU A 109 8.01 -22.60 -4.99
N GLU A 110 7.45 -23.16 -3.91
CA GLU A 110 6.21 -22.68 -3.29
C GLU A 110 6.35 -21.24 -2.76
N ALA A 111 7.50 -20.89 -2.16
CA ALA A 111 7.76 -19.52 -1.71
C ALA A 111 7.86 -18.55 -2.90
N ALA A 112 8.45 -18.97 -4.02
CA ALA A 112 8.53 -18.18 -5.25
C ALA A 112 7.15 -17.99 -5.89
N GLU A 113 6.32 -19.03 -5.93
CA GLU A 113 4.94 -18.95 -6.42
C GLU A 113 4.08 -18.02 -5.56
N MET A 114 4.13 -18.18 -4.24
CA MET A 114 3.42 -17.30 -3.31
C MET A 114 3.88 -15.84 -3.46
N ARG A 115 5.19 -15.61 -3.62
CA ARG A 115 5.73 -14.27 -3.87
C ARG A 115 5.17 -13.66 -5.15
N ASP A 116 5.04 -14.44 -6.22
CA ASP A 116 4.46 -13.95 -7.48
C ASP A 116 2.99 -13.55 -7.31
N ILE A 117 2.19 -14.40 -6.64
CA ILE A 117 0.79 -14.11 -6.31
C ILE A 117 0.66 -12.84 -5.47
N LEU A 118 1.47 -12.71 -4.41
CA LEU A 118 1.46 -11.54 -3.53
C LEU A 118 1.89 -10.28 -4.28
N SER A 119 2.85 -10.39 -5.21
CA SER A 119 3.27 -9.26 -6.04
C SER A 119 2.12 -8.73 -6.91
N HIS A 120 1.35 -9.62 -7.55
CA HIS A 120 0.17 -9.24 -8.33
C HIS A 120 -0.89 -8.54 -7.47
N ARG A 121 -0.97 -8.88 -6.18
CA ARG A 121 -1.89 -8.25 -5.24
C ARG A 121 -1.38 -6.91 -4.70
N ILE A 122 -0.09 -6.69 -4.57
CA ILE A 122 0.49 -5.46 -3.99
C ILE A 122 0.76 -4.40 -5.07
N ASN A 123 1.21 -4.82 -6.25
CA ASN A 123 1.64 -3.93 -7.34
C ASN A 123 0.59 -2.86 -7.73
N PRO A 124 -0.72 -3.16 -7.85
CA PRO A 124 -1.74 -2.15 -8.15
C PRO A 124 -1.74 -0.96 -7.18
N PHE A 125 -1.55 -1.23 -5.88
CA PHE A 125 -1.46 -0.19 -4.85
C PHE A 125 -0.22 0.68 -5.06
N ALA A 126 0.93 0.06 -5.30
CA ALA A 126 2.19 0.75 -5.56
C ALA A 126 2.10 1.65 -6.81
N TYR A 127 1.53 1.15 -7.90
CA TYR A 127 1.37 1.92 -9.13
C TYR A 127 0.42 3.10 -8.93
N ALA A 128 -0.72 2.89 -8.26
CA ALA A 128 -1.66 3.98 -7.95
C ALA A 128 -1.01 5.08 -7.11
N ALA A 129 -0.19 4.71 -6.12
CA ALA A 129 0.53 5.68 -5.31
C ALA A 129 1.59 6.46 -6.10
N ASN A 130 2.32 5.78 -6.99
CA ASN A 130 3.31 6.42 -7.86
C ASN A 130 2.65 7.44 -8.79
N ASP A 131 1.50 7.11 -9.38
CA ASP A 131 0.75 8.03 -10.22
C ASP A 131 0.26 9.26 -9.45
N ILE A 132 -0.16 9.09 -8.19
CA ILE A 132 -0.49 10.25 -7.34
C ILE A 132 0.74 11.08 -7.04
N ALA A 133 1.90 10.47 -6.80
CA ALA A 133 3.15 11.20 -6.57
C ALA A 133 3.55 12.05 -7.79
N ARG A 134 3.42 11.48 -9.00
CA ARG A 134 3.67 12.20 -10.27
C ARG A 134 2.72 13.38 -10.47
N LEU A 135 1.46 13.25 -10.05
CA LEU A 135 0.44 14.27 -10.29
C LEU A 135 0.41 15.38 -9.23
N TYR A 136 0.67 15.04 -7.96
CA TYR A 136 0.43 15.92 -6.83
C TYR A 136 1.68 16.21 -5.99
N GLY A 137 2.77 15.49 -6.24
CA GLY A 137 3.99 15.49 -5.44
C GLY A 137 4.02 14.35 -4.43
N GLU A 138 5.24 14.01 -3.99
CA GLU A 138 5.51 12.89 -3.09
C GLU A 138 4.83 13.03 -1.72
N GLU A 139 4.84 14.24 -1.13
CA GLU A 139 4.23 14.49 0.17
C GLU A 139 2.73 14.16 0.18
N VAL A 140 2.02 14.54 -0.89
CA VAL A 140 0.58 14.27 -1.02
C VAL A 140 0.33 12.79 -1.22
N ALA A 141 1.16 12.11 -2.00
CA ALA A 141 1.05 10.67 -2.19
C ALA A 141 1.25 9.92 -0.87
N SER A 142 2.26 10.29 -0.09
CA SER A 142 2.52 9.73 1.23
C SER A 142 1.34 9.95 2.17
N MET A 143 0.79 11.17 2.26
CA MET A 143 -0.40 11.42 3.06
C MET A 143 -1.59 10.57 2.62
N VAL A 144 -1.81 10.41 1.32
CA VAL A 144 -2.91 9.59 0.78
C VAL A 144 -2.69 8.11 1.15
N GLN A 145 -1.48 7.58 0.99
CA GLN A 145 -1.13 6.20 1.38
C GLN A 145 -1.39 5.97 2.86
N CYS A 146 -0.80 6.80 3.74
CA CYS A 146 -1.00 6.65 5.18
C CYS A 146 -2.49 6.82 5.56
N GLY A 147 -3.24 7.68 4.83
CA GLY A 147 -4.67 7.89 4.99
C GLY A 147 -5.54 6.68 4.63
N VAL A 148 -5.25 6.01 3.51
CA VAL A 148 -6.02 4.85 3.05
C VAL A 148 -5.69 3.58 3.82
N GLN A 149 -4.45 3.41 4.26
CA GLN A 149 -4.01 2.24 5.02
C GLN A 149 -4.51 2.28 6.47
N ASN A 150 -4.37 3.44 7.12
CA ASN A 150 -4.76 3.59 8.53
C ASN A 150 -6.20 4.05 8.73
N ASN A 151 -6.94 4.28 7.63
CA ASN A 151 -8.31 4.80 7.67
C ASN A 151 -8.44 6.10 8.49
N VAL A 152 -7.47 7.01 8.34
CA VAL A 152 -7.43 8.29 9.05
C VAL A 152 -7.87 9.44 8.15
N ASN A 153 -8.45 10.48 8.76
CA ASN A 153 -8.85 11.68 8.05
C ASN A 153 -7.67 12.66 7.88
N TYR A 154 -7.86 13.69 7.04
CA TYR A 154 -6.84 14.71 6.79
C TYR A 154 -6.36 15.42 8.07
N ASP A 155 -7.25 15.74 8.99
CA ASP A 155 -6.91 16.52 10.17
C ASP A 155 -5.97 15.73 11.11
N ILE A 156 -6.22 14.42 11.26
CA ILE A 156 -5.33 13.49 11.98
C ILE A 156 -4.00 13.31 11.24
N LEU A 157 -4.03 13.22 9.90
CA LEU A 157 -2.81 13.08 9.10
C LEU A 157 -1.88 14.28 9.26
N VAL A 158 -2.40 15.50 9.20
CA VAL A 158 -1.61 16.72 9.40
C VAL A 158 -1.00 16.74 10.80
N ALA A 159 -1.79 16.41 11.83
CA ALA A 159 -1.32 16.37 13.21
C ALA A 159 -0.17 15.37 13.42
N ARG A 160 -0.23 14.20 12.76
CA ARG A 160 0.79 13.15 12.89
C ARG A 160 2.02 13.38 12.02
N THR A 161 1.82 13.79 10.78
CA THR A 161 2.91 13.88 9.80
C THR A 161 3.62 15.23 9.84
N GLY A 162 3.02 16.26 10.44
CA GLY A 162 3.49 17.65 10.38
C GLY A 162 3.41 18.28 8.99
N ILE A 163 2.88 17.56 7.99
CA ILE A 163 2.81 18.04 6.60
C ILE A 163 1.62 19.01 6.47
N THR A 164 1.93 20.30 6.41
CA THR A 164 0.94 21.39 6.26
C THR A 164 0.90 22.00 4.85
N SER A 165 1.84 21.62 3.98
CA SER A 165 1.99 22.12 2.60
C SER A 165 0.82 21.74 1.68
N CYS A 166 0.11 20.66 1.99
CA CYS A 166 -1.00 20.15 1.21
C CYS A 166 -2.32 20.69 1.76
N SER A 167 -3.11 21.42 0.97
CA SER A 167 -4.45 21.81 1.42
C SER A 167 -5.42 20.61 1.52
N LYS A 168 -6.35 20.66 2.47
CA LYS A 168 -7.43 19.66 2.64
C LYS A 168 -8.16 19.34 1.32
N ARG A 169 -8.42 20.37 0.50
CA ARG A 169 -9.05 20.20 -0.83
C ARG A 169 -8.16 19.42 -1.80
N LYS A 170 -6.86 19.71 -1.85
CA LYS A 170 -5.89 18.99 -2.68
C LYS A 170 -5.78 17.53 -2.24
N TYR A 171 -5.69 17.28 -0.93
CA TYR A 171 -5.68 15.95 -0.35
C TYR A 171 -6.90 15.13 -0.77
N TYR A 172 -8.13 15.61 -0.53
CA TYR A 172 -9.33 14.81 -0.86
C TYR A 172 -9.52 14.61 -2.37
N LYS A 173 -9.06 15.54 -3.21
CA LYS A 173 -9.02 15.32 -4.66
C LYS A 173 -8.08 14.17 -5.02
N ALA A 174 -6.86 14.18 -4.48
CA ALA A 174 -5.88 13.10 -4.68
C ALA A 174 -6.38 11.77 -4.10
N TYR A 175 -7.00 11.77 -2.92
CA TYR A 175 -7.60 10.60 -2.28
C TYR A 175 -8.67 9.93 -3.15
N HIS A 176 -9.58 10.72 -3.73
CA HIS A 176 -10.60 10.17 -4.63
C HIS A 176 -10.01 9.68 -5.95
N GLN A 177 -9.05 10.41 -6.51
CA GLN A 177 -8.36 10.01 -7.72
C GLN A 177 -7.51 8.74 -7.51
N PHE A 178 -6.94 8.55 -6.32
CA PHE A 178 -6.19 7.35 -5.95
C PHE A 178 -7.08 6.10 -6.09
N PHE A 179 -8.27 6.09 -5.48
CA PHE A 179 -9.18 4.96 -5.62
C PHE A 179 -9.59 4.72 -7.08
N TYR A 180 -9.74 5.78 -7.88
CA TYR A 180 -10.11 5.66 -9.28
C TYR A 180 -8.99 5.04 -10.12
N ILE A 181 -7.75 5.41 -9.84
CA ILE A 181 -6.56 4.81 -10.48
C ILE A 181 -6.39 3.37 -10.01
N LEU A 182 -6.55 3.11 -8.71
CA LEU A 182 -6.43 1.78 -8.14
C LEU A 182 -7.47 0.81 -8.72
N ASP A 183 -8.69 1.28 -8.93
CA ASP A 183 -9.74 0.50 -9.58
C ASP A 183 -9.32 0.06 -10.99
N LYS A 184 -8.67 0.94 -11.75
CA LYS A 184 -8.16 0.65 -13.10
C LYS A 184 -6.98 -0.31 -13.15
N TYR A 185 -6.17 -0.37 -12.10
CA TYR A 185 -5.07 -1.34 -12.05
C TYR A 185 -5.52 -2.73 -11.63
N ARG A 186 -6.70 -2.85 -11.04
CA ARG A 186 -7.27 -4.13 -10.56
C ARG A 186 -8.26 -4.76 -11.54
N ASN A 187 -8.86 -3.97 -12.42
CA ASN A 187 -9.80 -4.41 -13.45
C ASN A 187 -9.12 -4.45 -14.81
#